data_AF-A0A954VUB7-F1
#
_entry.id   AF-A0A954VUB7-F1
#
_cell.length_a   1.000
_cell.length_b   1.000
_cell.length_c   1.000
_cell.angle_alpha   90.00
_cell.angle_beta   90.00
_cell.angle_gamma   90.00
#
_symmetry.space_group_name_H-M   'P 1'
#
loop_
_entity.id
_entity.type
_entity.pdbx_description
1 polymer ?
#
loop_
_entity_poly.entity_id
_entity_poly.type
_entity_poly.pdbx_seq_one_letter_code
_entity_poly.pdbx_strand_id
1 'polypeptide(L)' 'MSDVEHSTIQTDDKFHHYSSNTIPWYVRLMWLGFWIFTVVYTIRFLFPAIQVELFTKM' A
#
# COMPACT_ATOMS: atom_id res chain seq x y z
N MET A 1 -7.21 -15.85 -54.97
CA MET A 1 -6.36 -16.56 -53.99
C MET A 1 -6.10 -15.58 -52.86
N SER A 2 -7.08 -15.45 -51.96
CA SER A 2 -7.16 -14.40 -50.93
C SER A 2 -7.36 -15.10 -49.59
N ASP A 3 -6.32 -15.79 -49.14
CA ASP A 3 -6.33 -16.68 -47.97
C ASP A 3 -5.01 -16.56 -47.18
N VAL A 4 -4.49 -15.34 -46.99
CA VAL A 4 -3.26 -15.13 -46.19
C VAL A 4 -3.38 -13.97 -45.18
N GLU A 5 -4.57 -13.44 -44.93
CA GLU A 5 -4.73 -12.24 -44.09
C GLU A 5 -5.77 -12.40 -42.99
N HIS A 6 -5.81 -13.58 -42.33
CA HIS A 6 -6.72 -13.77 -41.19
C HIS A 6 -6.10 -14.55 -40.01
N SER A 7 -4.77 -14.52 -39.85
CA SER A 7 -4.10 -15.21 -38.74
C SER A 7 -3.38 -14.28 -37.75
N THR A 8 -3.32 -12.97 -38.00
CA THR A 8 -2.45 -12.06 -37.22
C THR A 8 -3.19 -11.18 -36.21
N ILE A 9 -4.53 -11.16 -36.17
CA ILE A 9 -5.29 -10.27 -35.28
C ILE A 9 -5.86 -10.98 -34.04
N GLN A 10 -5.82 -12.32 -33.95
CA GLN A 10 -6.39 -13.06 -32.80
C GLN A 10 -5.39 -13.39 -31.68
N THR A 11 -4.17 -12.86 -31.71
CA THR A 11 -3.11 -13.32 -30.79
C THR A 11 -2.31 -12.19 -30.15
N ASP A 12 -2.91 -11.02 -29.91
CA ASP A 12 -2.24 -9.92 -29.18
C ASP A 12 -2.99 -9.43 -27.92
N ASP A 13 -4.05 -10.12 -27.48
CA ASP A 13 -4.76 -9.75 -26.24
C ASP A 13 -4.23 -10.44 -24.97
N LYS A 14 -3.22 -11.31 -25.09
CA LYS A 14 -2.77 -12.18 -23.98
C LYS A 14 -1.51 -11.72 -23.23
N PHE A 15 -0.96 -10.56 -23.56
CA PHE A 15 0.23 -10.02 -22.88
C PHE A 15 -0.08 -9.02 -21.76
N HIS A 16 -1.34 -8.83 -21.39
CA HIS A 16 -1.70 -8.14 -20.16
C HIS A 16 -1.65 -9.11 -18.97
N HIS A 17 -0.44 -9.60 -18.64
CA HIS A 17 -0.18 -10.18 -17.32
C HIS A 17 -0.22 -9.03 -16.29
N TYR A 18 -1.43 -8.54 -16.01
CA TYR A 18 -1.70 -7.62 -14.92
C TYR A 18 -1.43 -8.39 -13.62
N SER A 19 -0.17 -8.42 -13.19
CA SER A 19 0.22 -8.89 -11.86
C SER A 19 -0.23 -7.84 -10.83
N SER A 20 -1.54 -7.66 -10.69
CA SER A 20 -2.15 -6.51 -10.01
C SER A 20 -2.94 -6.88 -8.76
N ASN A 21 -2.53 -7.95 -8.08
CA ASN A 21 -3.05 -8.19 -6.73
C ASN A 21 -2.03 -8.72 -5.72
N THR A 22 -0.78 -8.93 -6.13
CA THR A 22 0.28 -9.30 -5.20
C THR A 22 0.82 -8.04 -4.57
N ILE A 23 0.13 -7.56 -3.52
CA ILE A 23 0.64 -6.50 -2.65
C ILE A 23 2.07 -6.91 -2.25
N PRO A 24 3.10 -6.18 -2.68
CA PRO A 24 4.47 -6.58 -2.43
C PRO A 24 4.72 -6.68 -0.93
N TRP A 25 5.37 -7.76 -0.50
CA TRP A 25 5.55 -8.07 0.92
C TRP A 25 6.25 -6.92 1.68
N TYR A 26 7.13 -6.17 1.02
CA TYR A 26 7.81 -5.01 1.61
C TYR A 26 6.83 -3.88 1.96
N VAL A 27 5.76 -3.66 1.19
CA VAL A 27 4.72 -2.68 1.51
C VAL A 27 4.02 -3.07 2.80
N ARG A 28 3.76 -4.38 2.99
CA ARG A 28 3.15 -4.91 4.22
C ARG A 28 4.07 -4.70 5.43
N LEU A 29 5.38 -4.87 5.27
CA LEU A 29 6.33 -4.59 6.33
C LEU A 29 6.44 -3.10 6.65
N MET A 30 6.45 -2.23 5.63
CA MET A 30 6.42 -0.78 5.86
C MET A 30 5.14 -0.35 6.56
N TRP A 31 4.00 -0.95 6.20
CA TRP A 31 2.72 -0.72 6.87
C TRP A 31 2.76 -1.14 8.34
N LEU A 32 3.28 -2.33 8.64
CA LEU A 32 3.44 -2.79 10.02
C LEU A 32 4.38 -1.87 10.81
N GLY A 33 5.52 -1.47 10.22
CA GLY A 33 6.45 -0.53 10.82
C GLY A 33 5.82 0.84 11.10
N PHE A 34 5.03 1.36 10.17
CA PHE A 34 4.28 2.61 10.34
C PHE A 34 3.35 2.55 11.55
N TRP A 35 2.60 1.46 11.73
CA TRP A 35 1.70 1.31 12.88
C TRP A 35 2.45 1.17 14.19
N ILE A 36 3.53 0.38 14.23
CA ILE A 36 4.37 0.25 15.42
C ILE A 36 4.91 1.62 15.84
N PHE A 37 5.48 2.37 14.89
CA PHE A 37 5.98 3.72 15.14
C PHE A 37 4.88 4.65 15.65
N THR A 38 3.72 4.65 14.99
CA THR A 38 2.58 5.49 15.36
C THR A 38 2.12 5.22 16.79
N VAL A 39 1.97 3.95 17.18
CA VAL A 39 1.57 3.56 18.53
C VAL A 39 2.61 4.00 19.57
N VAL A 40 3.89 3.69 19.32
CA VAL A 40 4.98 4.05 20.24
C VAL A 40 5.09 5.57 20.43
N TYR A 41 5.03 6.32 19.34
CA TYR A 41 5.09 7.78 19.37
C TYR A 41 3.90 8.38 20.13
N THR A 42 2.69 7.88 19.86
CA THR A 42 1.46 8.33 20.52
C THR A 42 1.56 8.13 22.03
N ILE A 43 1.99 6.95 22.49
CA ILE A 43 2.10 6.66 23.92
C ILE A 43 3.22 7.47 24.58
N ARG A 44 4.38 7.60 23.93
CA ARG A 44 5.55 8.27 24.53
C ARG A 44 5.47 9.79 24.54
N PHE A 45 4.88 10.40 23.52
CA PHE A 45 4.94 11.85 23.33
C PHE A 45 3.57 12.49 23.33
N LEU A 46 2.60 11.93 22.61
CA LEU A 46 1.29 12.56 22.47
C LEU A 46 0.49 12.50 23.78
N PHE A 47 0.44 11.34 24.44
CA PHE A 47 -0.29 11.18 25.70
C PHE A 47 0.24 12.10 26.82
N PRO A 48 1.56 12.14 27.11
CA PRO A 48 2.09 13.04 28.12
C PRO A 48 1.86 14.52 27.78
N ALA A 49 2.01 14.91 26.51
CA ALA A 49 1.76 16.29 26.09
C ALA A 49 0.31 16.72 26.36
N ILE A 50 -0.66 15.86 26.03
CA ILE A 50 -2.08 16.12 26.31
C ILE A 50 -2.35 16.20 27.82
N GLN A 51 -1.74 15.31 28.62
CA GLN A 51 -1.86 15.36 30.08
C GLN A 51 -1.32 16.67 30.64
N VAL A 52 -0.16 17.15 30.19
CA VAL A 52 0.40 18.42 30.65
C VAL A 52 -0.56 19.57 30.35
N GLU A 53 -1.13 19.64 29.16
CA GLU A 53 -2.07 20.72 28.82
C GLU A 53 -3.37 20.67 29.62
N LEU A 54 -3.94 19.48 29.84
CA LEU A 54 -5.19 19.31 30.58
C LEU A 54 -5.02 19.53 32.10
N PHE A 55 -3.94 19.03 32.70
CA PHE A 55 -3.75 19.10 34.16
C PHE A 55 -3.01 20.36 34.61
N THR A 56 -2.23 21.02 33.76
CA THR A 56 -1.55 22.29 34.12
C THR A 56 -2.44 23.51 33.92
N LYS A 57 -3.45 23.42 33.03
CA LYS A 57 -4.31 24.56 32.66
C LYS A 57 -5.69 24.57 33.34
N MET A 58 -5.95 23.66 34.27
CA MET A 58 -7.05 23.76 35.26
C MET A 58 -6.53 24.36 36.55
#